data_AF-A0A0R0G9C3-F1
#
_entry.id   AF-A0A0R0G9C3-F1
#
_cell.length_a   1.000
_cell.length_b   1.000
_cell.length_c   1.000
_cell.angle_alpha   90.00
_cell.angle_beta   90.00
_cell.angle_gamma   90.00
#
_symmetry.space_group_name_H-M   'P 1'
#
loop_
_entity.id
_entity.type
_entity.pdbx_description
1 polymer ?
#
loop_
_entity_poly.entity_id
_entity_poly.type
_entity_poly.pdbx_seq_one_letter_code
_entity_poly.pdbx_strand_id
1 'polypeptide(L)' 'MRQPEVWGHGSIVIFFIIVAILVFGPLLMGVPSPPGIPLLLVFPVVLAAIMIFLIAFSN' A
#
# COMPACT_ATOMS: atom_id res chain seq x y z
N MET A 1 30.11 -5.35 19.99
CA MET A 1 28.76 -5.61 20.52
C MET A 1 28.18 -6.76 19.72
N ARG A 2 27.72 -7.82 20.37
CA ARG A 2 27.04 -8.93 19.67
C ARG A 2 25.68 -8.40 19.22
N GLN A 3 25.34 -8.51 17.93
CA GLN A 3 23.96 -8.24 17.55
C GLN A 3 23.06 -9.23 18.30
N PRO A 4 21.91 -8.79 18.83
CA PRO A 4 20.93 -9.74 19.34
C PRO A 4 20.63 -10.75 18.23
N GLU A 5 20.42 -12.01 18.61
CA GLU A 5 19.91 -13.02 17.69
C GLU A 5 18.45 -12.67 17.33
N VAL A 6 18.28 -11.60 16.54
CA VAL A 6 16.96 -11.12 16.08
C VAL A 6 16.37 -12.10 15.07
N TRP A 7 17.22 -12.93 14.47
CA TRP A 7 16.87 -13.81 13.38
C TRP A 7 16.78 -15.25 13.85
N GLY A 8 15.58 -15.66 14.28
CA GLY A 8 15.25 -17.06 14.50
C GLY A 8 14.78 -17.74 13.20
N HIS A 9 14.67 -19.07 13.20
CA HIS A 9 14.09 -19.80 12.06
C HIS A 9 12.71 -19.23 11.66
N GLY A 10 11.89 -18.83 12.63
CA GLY A 10 10.59 -18.20 12.38
C GLY A 10 10.67 -16.88 11.61
N SER A 11 11.66 -16.02 11.92
CA SER A 11 11.82 -14.74 11.21
C SER A 11 12.35 -14.94 9.78
N ILE A 12 13.14 -16.00 9.55
CA ILE A 12 13.60 -16.37 8.21
C ILE A 12 12.41 -16.85 7.36
N VAL A 13 11.54 -17.69 7.94
CA VAL A 13 10.34 -18.18 7.25
C VAL A 13 9.40 -17.03 6.88
N ILE A 14 9.09 -16.12 7.81
CA ILE A 14 8.20 -14.98 7.50
C ILE A 14 8.82 -14.05 6.45
N PHE A 15 10.15 -13.86 6.48
CA PHE A 15 10.85 -13.09 5.46
C PHE A 15 10.64 -13.70 4.06
N PHE A 16 10.83 -15.01 3.90
CA PHE A 16 10.58 -15.68 2.62
C PHE A 16 9.12 -15.60 2.17
N ILE A 17 8.17 -15.68 3.11
CA ILE A 17 6.74 -15.49 2.80
C ILE A 17 6.49 -14.08 2.26
N ILE A 18 7.04 -13.05 2.93
CA ILE A 18 6.90 -11.65 2.48
C ILE A 18 7.51 -11.48 1.08
N VAL A 19 8.73 -11.98 0.87
CA VAL A 19 9.40 -11.92 -0.44
C VAL A 19 8.55 -12.62 -1.51
N ALA A 20 8.02 -13.81 -1.22
CA ALA A 20 7.16 -14.52 -2.16
C ALA A 20 5.88 -13.72 -2.50
N ILE A 21 5.24 -13.09 -1.51
CA ILE A 21 4.06 -12.24 -1.75
C ILE A 21 4.43 -11.01 -2.59
N LEU A 22 5.56 -10.37 -2.32
CA LEU A 22 5.99 -9.18 -3.06
C LEU A 22 6.37 -9.51 -4.50
N VAL A 23 7.00 -10.66 -4.75
CA VAL A 23 7.43 -11.09 -6.09
C VAL A 23 6.28 -11.67 -6.90
N PHE A 24 5.50 -12.58 -6.30
CA PHE A 24 4.45 -13.31 -7.02
C PHE A 24 3.08 -12.66 -6.92
N GLY A 25 2.83 -11.82 -5.92
CA GLY A 25 1.57 -11.07 -5.78
C GLY A 25 1.22 -10.28 -7.05
N PRO A 26 2.12 -9.41 -7.56
CA PRO A 26 1.87 -8.67 -8.80
C PRO A 26 1.65 -9.57 -10.02
N LEU A 27 2.34 -10.72 -10.08
CA LEU A 27 2.19 -11.68 -11.20
C LEU A 27 0.81 -12.35 -11.20
N LEU A 28 0.17 -12.46 -10.03
CA LEU A 28 -1.15 -13.08 -9.87
C LEU A 28 -2.31 -12.07 -9.90
N MET A 29 -2.04 -10.77 -9.73
CA MET A 29 -3.07 -9.72 -9.68
C MET A 29 -3.66 -9.36 -11.05
N GLY A 30 -3.09 -9.88 -12.15
CA GLY A 30 -3.46 -9.49 -13.51
C GLY A 30 -3.15 -8.03 -13.80
N VAL A 31 -3.47 -7.55 -15.01
CA VAL A 31 -3.37 -6.12 -15.32
C VAL A 31 -4.57 -5.45 -14.66
N PRO A 32 -4.38 -4.56 -13.66
CA PRO A 32 -5.48 -3.81 -13.09
C PRO A 32 -6.17 -3.03 -14.22
N SER A 33 -7.49 -3.17 -14.33
CA SER A 33 -8.26 -2.39 -15.29
C SER A 33 -8.09 -0.90 -14.97
N PRO A 34 -7.96 -0.02 -15.98
CA PRO A 34 -7.91 1.41 -15.72
C PRO A 34 -9.15 1.85 -14.93
N PRO A 35 -9.02 2.84 -14.04
CA PRO A 35 -10.17 3.36 -13.31
C PRO A 35 -11.24 3.83 -14.30
N GLY A 36 -12.48 3.43 -14.08
CA GLY A 36 -13.59 3.86 -14.92
C GLY A 36 -13.78 5.37 -14.86
N ILE A 37 -14.41 5.94 -15.90
CA ILE A 37 -14.72 7.38 -15.99
C ILE A 37 -15.38 7.93 -14.69
N PRO A 38 -16.33 7.24 -14.04
CA PRO A 38 -16.89 7.75 -12.79
C PRO A 38 -15.85 7.92 -11.68
N LEU A 39 -14.91 6.99 -11.53
CA LEU A 39 -13.85 7.07 -10.52
C LEU A 39 -12.89 8.22 -10.85
N LEU A 40 -12.54 8.40 -12.13
CA LEU A 40 -11.72 9.52 -12.59
C LEU A 40 -12.34 10.89 -12.33
N LEU A 41 -13.67 10.99 -12.29
CA LEU A 41 -14.39 12.23 -11.96
C LEU A 41 -14.59 12.41 -10.45
N VAL A 42 -14.93 11.35 -9.72
CA VAL A 42 -15.21 11.41 -8.28
C VAL A 42 -13.92 11.61 -7.49
N PHE A 43 -12.82 10.96 -7.88
CA PHE A 43 -11.54 11.05 -7.16
C PHE A 43 -11.04 12.49 -6.97
N PRO A 44 -10.89 13.33 -8.01
CA PRO A 44 -10.44 14.71 -7.83
C PRO A 44 -11.42 15.56 -7.02
N VAL A 45 -12.74 15.31 -7.14
CA VAL A 45 -13.77 16.03 -6.37
C VAL A 45 -13.65 15.70 -4.88
N VAL A 46 -13.50 14.43 -4.52
CA VAL A 46 -13.31 13.98 -3.14
C VAL A 46 -12.00 14.53 -2.58
N LEU A 47 -10.92 14.49 -3.35
CA LEU A 47 -9.63 15.04 -2.94
C LEU A 47 -9.73 16.55 -2.68
N ALA A 48 -10.39 17.29 -3.57
CA ALA A 48 -10.62 18.72 -3.39
C ALA A 48 -11.45 19.01 -2.14
N ALA A 49 -12.51 18.24 -1.89
CA ALA A 49 -13.34 18.38 -0.69
C ALA A 49 -12.54 18.13 0.60
N ILE A 50 -11.71 17.08 0.63
CA ILE A 50 -10.82 16.77 1.76
C ILE A 50 -9.82 17.92 1.97
N MET A 51 -9.19 18.41 0.90
CA MET A 51 -8.24 19.52 1.00
C MET A 51 -8.89 20.80 1.52
N ILE A 52 -10.07 21.16 0.99
CA ILE A 52 -10.83 22.33 1.46
C ILE A 52 -11.19 22.17 2.94
N PHE A 53 -11.64 20.98 3.36
CA PHE A 53 -11.93 20.69 4.76
C PHE A 53 -10.68 20.86 5.62
N LEU A 54 -9.55 20.25 5.24
CA LEU A 54 -8.31 20.39 6.00
C LEU A 54 -7.84 21.84 6.09
N ILE A 55 -7.98 22.63 5.03
CA ILE A 55 -7.62 24.07 5.05
C ILE A 55 -8.57 24.86 5.96
N ALA A 56 -9.88 24.59 5.90
CA ALA A 56 -10.87 25.32 6.69
C ALA A 56 -10.80 25.00 8.21
N PHE A 57 -10.30 23.83 8.57
CA PHE A 57 -10.24 23.34 9.96
C PHE A 57 -8.82 23.16 10.52
N SER A 58 -7.78 23.42 9.71
CA SER A 58 -6.42 23.57 10.21
C SER A 58 -6.31 24.94 10.85
N ASN A 59 -6.59 25.00 12.16
CA ASN A 59 -6.32 26.13 13.06
C ASN A 59 -5.00 26.87 12.75
#